data_AF-A0A2T0GTY6-F1
#
_entry.id   AF-A0A2T0GTY6-F1
#
_cell.length_a   1.000
_cell.length_b   1.000
_cell.length_c   1.000
_cell.angle_alpha   90.00
_cell.angle_beta   90.00
_cell.angle_gamma   90.00
#
_symmetry.space_group_name_H-M   'P 1'
#
loop_
_entity.id
_entity.type
_entity.pdbx_description
1 polymer ?
#
loop_
_entity_poly.entity_id
_entity_poly.type
_entity_poly.pdbx_seq_one_letter_code
_entity_poly.pdbx_strand_id
1 'polypeptide(L)' 'GREGFRCSPDTSFAELRAGQLDALGDMVERHLDTAALLRLLDEGVPRGLPRLSTHPVRAETPRSGS' A
#
# COMPACT_ATOMS: atom_id res chain seq x y z
N GLY A 1 -20.75 19.41 -5.15
CA GLY A 1 -19.79 19.28 -6.26
C GLY A 1 -19.59 20.63 -6.89
N ARG A 2 -18.38 20.99 -7.32
CA ARG A 2 -18.17 22.24 -8.08
C ARG A 2 -19.00 22.19 -9.36
N GLU A 3 -19.89 23.15 -9.58
CA GLU A 3 -20.69 23.19 -10.80
C GLU A 3 -19.78 23.38 -12.03
N GLY A 4 -20.10 22.69 -13.14
CA GLY A 4 -19.33 22.77 -14.39
C GLY A 4 -18.23 21.72 -14.60
N PHE A 5 -18.01 20.79 -13.67
CA PHE A 5 -17.09 19.67 -13.93
C PHE A 5 -17.72 18.64 -14.87
N ARG A 6 -17.12 18.45 -16.06
CA ARG A 6 -17.44 17.37 -17.00
C ARG A 6 -16.20 16.53 -17.22
N CYS A 7 -16.27 15.25 -16.87
CA CYS A 7 -15.20 14.30 -17.12
C CYS A 7 -15.04 14.08 -18.63
N SER A 8 -13.82 13.78 -19.10
CA SER A 8 -13.64 13.37 -20.49
C SER A 8 -14.39 12.05 -20.72
N PRO A 9 -15.11 11.86 -21.85
CA PRO A 9 -15.72 10.57 -22.17
C PRO A 9 -14.70 9.43 -22.24
N ASP A 10 -13.42 9.76 -22.48
CA ASP A 10 -12.32 8.79 -22.52
C ASP A 10 -11.77 8.43 -21.12
N THR A 11 -12.29 9.04 -20.06
CA THR A 11 -11.87 8.74 -18.69
C THR A 11 -12.78 7.67 -18.08
N SER A 12 -12.28 6.44 -18.01
CA SER A 12 -12.96 5.32 -17.35
C SER A 12 -12.28 4.95 -16.04
N PHE A 13 -12.89 5.32 -14.90
CA PHE A 13 -12.42 4.84 -13.60
C PHE A 13 -12.55 3.32 -13.46
N ALA A 14 -13.58 2.73 -14.08
CA ALA A 14 -13.83 1.30 -14.02
C ALA A 14 -12.66 0.51 -14.63
N GLU A 15 -12.15 0.94 -15.78
CA GLU A 15 -10.99 0.31 -16.45
C GLU A 15 -9.71 0.44 -15.62
N LEU A 16 -9.42 1.64 -15.10
CA LEU A 16 -8.25 1.84 -14.23
C LEU A 16 -8.32 0.99 -12.97
N ARG A 17 -9.50 0.92 -12.34
CA ARG A 17 -9.71 0.07 -11.16
C ARG A 17 -9.52 -1.41 -11.49
N ALA A 18 -10.03 -1.87 -12.62
CA ALA A 18 -9.84 -3.26 -13.04
C ALA A 18 -8.36 -3.58 -13.22
N GLY A 19 -7.61 -2.74 -13.94
CA GLY A 19 -6.16 -2.93 -14.12
C GLY A 19 -5.38 -2.90 -12.79
N GLN A 20 -5.76 -2.05 -11.85
CA GLN A 20 -5.17 -2.05 -10.50
C GLN A 20 -5.46 -3.34 -9.71
N LEU A 21 -6.67 -3.88 -9.82
CA LEU A 21 -7.05 -5.12 -9.15
C LEU A 21 -6.33 -6.34 -9.77
N ASP A 22 -6.15 -6.35 -11.09
CA ASP A 22 -5.37 -7.40 -11.76
C ASP A 22 -3.91 -7.36 -11.31
N ALA A 23 -3.29 -6.17 -11.30
CA ALA A 23 -1.93 -6.00 -10.80
C ALA A 23 -1.80 -6.40 -9.33
N LEU A 24 -2.80 -6.11 -8.50
CA LEU A 24 -2.84 -6.56 -7.10
C LEU A 24 -2.93 -8.08 -7.01
N GLY A 25 -3.76 -8.71 -7.84
CA GLY A 25 -3.86 -10.17 -7.93
C GLY A 25 -2.51 -10.81 -8.25
N ASP A 26 -1.81 -10.30 -9.27
CA ASP A 26 -0.47 -10.74 -9.66
C ASP A 26 0.54 -10.61 -8.51
N MET A 27 0.50 -9.50 -7.76
CA MET A 27 1.39 -9.30 -6.61
C MET A 27 1.11 -10.31 -5.50
N VAL A 28 -0.17 -10.59 -5.22
CA VAL A 28 -0.57 -11.59 -4.22
C VAL A 28 -0.10 -12.98 -4.66
N GLU A 29 -0.38 -13.39 -5.90
CA GLU A 29 -0.02 -14.70 -6.41
C GLU A 29 1.50 -14.94 -6.40
N ARG A 30 2.28 -13.96 -6.85
CA ARG A 30 3.72 -14.15 -7.08
C ARG A 30 4.58 -13.86 -5.86
N HIS A 31 4.07 -13.09 -4.90
CA HIS A 31 4.91 -12.56 -3.81
C HIS A 31 4.35 -12.78 -2.41
N LEU A 32 3.09 -13.23 -2.26
CA LEU A 32 2.50 -13.45 -0.94
C LEU A 32 2.43 -14.93 -0.60
N ASP A 33 3.12 -15.31 0.48
CA ASP A 33 2.91 -16.61 1.12
C ASP A 33 1.62 -16.57 1.95
N THR A 34 0.51 -16.90 1.28
CA THR A 34 -0.81 -16.92 1.91
C THR A 34 -0.93 -17.98 3.00
N ALA A 35 -0.21 -19.10 2.89
CA ALA A 35 -0.20 -20.13 3.92
C ALA A 35 0.49 -19.64 5.21
N ALA A 36 1.61 -18.91 5.07
CA ALA A 36 2.28 -18.29 6.21
C ALA A 36 1.40 -17.22 6.89
N LEU A 37 0.61 -16.46 6.13
CA LEU A 37 -0.34 -15.50 6.69
C LEU A 37 -1.48 -16.19 7.44
N LEU A 38 -2.06 -17.24 6.87
CA LEU A 38 -3.12 -18.01 7.55
C LEU A 38 -2.61 -18.59 8.87
N ARG A 39 -1.42 -19.19 8.85
CA ARG A 39 -0.77 -19.68 10.08
C ARG A 39 -0.54 -18.57 11.11
N LEU A 40 -0.12 -17.37 10.67
CA LEU A 40 0.05 -16.22 11.55
C LEU A 40 -1.28 -15.77 12.19
N LEU A 41 -2.38 -15.79 11.43
CA LEU A 41 -3.70 -15.42 11.92
C LEU A 41 -4.25 -16.45 12.93
N ASP A 42 -4.05 -17.73 12.67
CA ASP A 42 -4.57 -18.81 13.52
C ASP A 42 -3.71 -19.06 14.77
N GLU A 43 -2.38 -19.07 14.63
CA GLU A 43 -1.44 -19.44 15.69
C GLU A 43 -0.81 -18.22 16.38
N GLY A 44 -0.98 -17.04 15.81
CA GLY A 44 -0.37 -15.80 16.29
C GLY A 44 1.11 -15.64 15.90
N VAL A 45 1.73 -14.57 16.42
CA VAL A 45 3.09 -14.17 16.07
C VAL A 45 4.12 -15.23 16.51
N PRO A 46 4.99 -15.72 15.61
CA PRO A 46 6.07 -16.62 15.96
C PRO A 46 6.97 -16.05 17.08
N ARG A 47 7.33 -16.90 18.05
CA ARG A 47 8.23 -16.49 19.13
C ARG A 47 9.62 -16.15 18.57
N GLY A 48 10.26 -15.14 19.17
CA GLY A 48 11.64 -14.77 18.83
C GLY A 48 11.79 -13.81 17.65
N LEU A 49 10.70 -13.30 17.07
CA LEU A 49 10.79 -12.28 16.03
C LEU A 49 11.26 -10.91 16.61
N PRO A 50 12.08 -10.16 15.85
CA PRO A 50 12.51 -8.83 16.26
C PRO A 50 11.32 -7.87 16.31
N ARG A 51 11.29 -7.00 17.34
CA ARG A 51 10.35 -5.88 17.37
C ARG A 51 10.93 -4.74 16.56
N LEU A 52 10.18 -4.26 15.58
CA LEU A 52 10.54 -3.07 14.83
C LEU A 52 10.00 -1.84 15.55
N SER A 53 10.88 -0.89 15.88
CA SER A 53 10.50 0.45 16.33
C SER A 53 10.55 1.39 15.14
N THR A 54 9.40 1.99 14.79
CA THR A 54 9.37 3.11 13.85
C THR A 54 9.97 4.32 14.55
N HIS A 55 11.24 4.60 14.28
CA HIS A 55 11.81 5.88 14.64
C HIS A 55 11.21 6.95 13.72
N PRO A 56 10.80 8.12 14.26
CA PRO A 56 10.32 9.21 13.44
C PRO A 56 11.42 9.62 12.46
N VAL A 57 11.06 9.81 11.19
CA VAL A 57 11.99 10.36 10.20
C VAL A 57 12.47 11.71 10.74
N ARG A 58 13.79 11.92 10.83
CA ARG A 58 14.34 13.20 11.27
C ARG A 58 13.85 14.27 10.30
N ALA A 59 13.10 15.25 10.80
CA ALA A 59 12.87 16.47 10.03
C ALA A 59 14.23 17.12 9.78
N GLU A 60 14.62 17.27 8.51
CA GLU A 60 15.81 18.01 8.14
C GLU A 60 15.69 19.43 8.68
N THR A 61 16.61 19.82 9.57
CA THR A 61 16.72 21.20 10.02
C THR A 61 17.07 22.05 8.79
N PRO A 62 16.28 23.09 8.44
CA PRO A 62 16.60 23.92 7.30
C PRO A 62 17.99 24.54 7.48
N ARG A 63 18.86 24.40 6.47
CA ARG A 63 20.18 25.05 6.45
C ARG A 63 19.96 26.56 6.57
N SER A 64 20.32 27.12 7.73
CA SER A 64 20.36 28.56 7.95
C SER A 64 21.38 29.14 6.97
N GLY A 65 20.86 29.79 5.92
CA GLY A 65 21.66 30.57 4.99
C GLY A 65 22.35 31.70 5.73
N SER A 66 23.64 31.87 5.43
CA SER A 66 24.49 32.96 5.89
C SER A 66 24.30 34.22 5.06
#